data_AF-A0A084WJS8-F1
#
_entry.id   AF-A0A084WJS8-F1
#
_cell.length_a   1.000
_cell.length_b   1.000
_cell.length_c   1.000
_cell.angle_alpha   90.00
_cell.angle_beta   90.00
_cell.angle_gamma   90.00
#
_symmetry.space_group_name_H-M   'P 1'
#
loop_
_entity.id
_entity.type
_entity.pdbx_description
1 polymer ?
#
loop_
_entity_poly.entity_id
_entity_poly.type
_entity_poly.pdbx_seq_one_letter_code
_entity_poly.pdbx_strand_id
1 'polypeptide(L)'
;MSFAPTLKYLFVDSNVLTSLTITPYLEQLSADSNHLTAINIDLSAFYKLRKLSIESNNFESISQPVYPFYNLQELSVAQNAIPGIHLPTIFSKLPRLNMLNISLSAVGTFGSANEVKQTRLKVLDLSNNTLTAEELEKVKNLPGLEKFNIGGNHFDHFEADVVLNNLPKLKTLELSDSELTCDFTKYIEGLAKQLHFTVETYVYTDQFKQKCGGQTD
;
A
#
# COMPACT_ATOMS: atom_id res chain seq x y z
N MET A 1 -4.76 -9.34 28.61
CA MET A 1 -3.54 -8.85 29.29
C MET A 1 -3.55 -7.33 29.22
N SER A 2 -3.25 -6.63 30.31
CA SER A 2 -3.04 -5.16 30.28
C SER A 2 -1.54 -4.89 30.27
N PHE A 3 -1.07 -4.13 29.28
CA PHE A 3 0.34 -3.78 29.15
C PHE A 3 0.71 -2.60 30.06
N ALA A 4 1.99 -2.52 30.43
CA ALA A 4 2.49 -1.40 31.23
C ALA A 4 2.28 -0.06 30.49
N PRO A 5 1.91 1.03 31.20
CA PRO A 5 1.67 2.34 30.59
C PRO A 5 2.93 3.01 30.04
N THR A 6 4.12 2.44 30.31
CA THR A 6 5.40 2.87 29.75
C THR A 6 5.75 2.17 28.44
N LEU A 7 4.98 1.16 28.03
CA LEU A 7 5.27 0.40 26.83
C LEU A 7 5.05 1.28 25.60
N LYS A 8 6.11 1.40 24.79
CA LYS A 8 6.12 2.20 23.55
C LYS A 8 6.14 1.35 22.29
N TYR A 9 6.72 0.15 22.38
CA TYR A 9 6.90 -0.76 21.26
C TYR A 9 6.32 -2.11 21.67
N LEU A 10 5.42 -2.66 20.86
CA LEU A 10 4.84 -3.97 21.07
C LEU A 10 4.93 -4.78 19.77
N PHE A 11 5.56 -5.95 19.84
CA PHE A 11 5.69 -6.89 18.75
C PHE A 11 5.12 -8.23 19.22
N VAL A 12 4.03 -8.66 18.59
CA VAL A 12 3.30 -9.89 18.95
C VAL A 12 3.00 -10.73 17.70
N ASP A 13 3.90 -10.65 16.73
CA ASP A 13 3.77 -11.31 15.44
C ASP A 13 3.74 -12.84 15.59
N SER A 14 3.11 -13.53 14.64
CA SER A 14 3.09 -15.01 14.57
C SER A 14 2.54 -15.67 15.84
N ASN A 15 1.40 -15.18 16.29
CA ASN A 15 0.65 -15.75 17.42
C ASN A 15 -0.76 -16.17 16.94
N VAL A 16 -1.60 -16.61 17.89
CA VAL A 16 -3.00 -17.01 17.64
C VAL A 16 -3.98 -15.99 18.24
N LEU A 17 -3.58 -14.71 18.28
CA LEU A 17 -4.40 -13.66 18.90
C LEU A 17 -5.66 -13.42 18.07
N THR A 18 -6.83 -13.51 18.71
CA THR A 18 -8.13 -13.15 18.14
C THR A 18 -8.58 -11.75 18.58
N SER A 19 -7.96 -11.20 19.63
CA SER A 19 -8.17 -9.84 20.10
C SER A 19 -6.89 -9.25 20.68
N LEU A 20 -6.73 -7.94 20.55
CA LEU A 20 -5.60 -7.21 21.11
C LEU A 20 -6.09 -5.86 21.65
N THR A 21 -5.89 -5.62 22.94
CA THR A 21 -6.13 -4.31 23.56
C THR A 21 -4.82 -3.56 23.71
N ILE A 22 -4.77 -2.33 23.19
CA ILE A 22 -3.57 -1.49 23.28
C ILE A 22 -3.76 -0.29 24.20
N THR A 23 -2.63 0.28 24.64
CA THR A 23 -2.63 1.49 25.47
C THR A 23 -2.33 2.74 24.63
N PRO A 24 -2.76 3.94 25.08
CA PRO A 24 -2.52 5.20 24.35
C PRO A 24 -1.05 5.61 24.19
N TYR A 25 -0.15 4.96 24.93
CA TYR A 25 1.26 5.30 24.99
C TYR A 25 2.11 4.60 23.93
N LEU A 26 1.59 3.56 23.27
CA LEU A 26 2.30 2.87 22.20
C LEU A 26 2.61 3.83 21.06
N GLU A 27 3.85 3.77 20.59
CA GLU A 27 4.37 4.49 19.42
C GLU A 27 4.47 3.54 18.21
N GLN A 28 4.68 2.24 18.45
CA GLN A 28 4.74 1.21 17.41
C GLN A 28 4.07 -0.09 17.86
N LEU A 29 3.29 -0.67 16.95
CA LEU A 29 2.69 -1.99 17.09
C LEU A 29 2.98 -2.82 15.84
N SER A 30 3.44 -4.05 16.03
CA SER A 30 3.41 -5.13 15.06
C SER A 30 2.63 -6.29 15.64
N ALA A 31 1.61 -6.75 14.92
CA ALA A 31 0.78 -7.89 15.30
C ALA A 31 0.48 -8.76 14.06
N ASP A 32 1.49 -8.92 13.23
CA ASP A 32 1.39 -9.62 11.95
C ASP A 32 1.15 -11.11 12.17
N SER A 33 0.54 -11.79 11.20
CA SER A 33 0.32 -13.25 11.25
C SER A 33 -0.39 -13.69 12.53
N ASN A 34 -1.60 -13.16 12.73
CA ASN A 34 -2.50 -13.48 13.84
C ASN A 34 -3.92 -13.79 13.28
N HIS A 35 -4.93 -13.81 14.15
CA HIS A 35 -6.33 -13.99 13.76
C HIS A 35 -7.19 -12.78 14.15
N LEU A 36 -6.58 -11.59 14.20
CA LEU A 36 -7.25 -10.37 14.62
C LEU A 36 -8.26 -9.93 13.54
N THR A 37 -9.44 -9.54 14.00
CA THR A 37 -10.45 -8.83 13.20
C THR A 37 -10.56 -7.35 13.59
N ALA A 38 -10.01 -7.00 14.76
CA ALA A 38 -10.01 -5.64 15.31
C ALA A 38 -8.88 -5.45 16.34
N ILE A 39 -8.54 -4.19 16.58
CA ILE A 39 -7.74 -3.75 17.73
C ILE A 39 -8.69 -3.03 18.70
N ASN A 40 -8.71 -3.48 19.95
CA ASN A 40 -9.51 -2.88 21.01
C ASN A 40 -8.81 -1.63 21.55
N ILE A 41 -9.52 -0.51 21.51
CA ILE A 41 -9.04 0.80 21.95
C ILE A 41 -10.11 1.51 22.77
N ASP A 42 -9.66 2.34 23.71
CA ASP A 42 -10.49 3.38 24.30
C ASP A 42 -10.62 4.56 23.33
N LEU A 43 -11.80 4.77 22.76
CA LEU A 43 -12.10 5.85 21.81
C LEU A 43 -12.03 7.26 22.42
N SER A 44 -12.03 7.38 23.76
CA SER A 44 -11.87 8.66 24.45
C SER A 44 -10.40 9.09 24.59
N ALA A 45 -9.46 8.17 24.32
CA ALA A 45 -8.04 8.41 24.48
C ALA A 45 -7.36 8.90 23.19
N PHE A 46 -6.27 9.63 23.37
CA PHE A 46 -5.41 10.07 22.27
C PHE A 46 -4.17 9.17 22.15
N TYR A 47 -4.06 8.44 21.04
CA TYR A 47 -2.98 7.49 20.81
C TYR A 47 -1.74 8.15 20.19
N LYS A 48 -0.56 7.76 20.70
CA LYS A 48 0.75 8.19 20.18
C LYS A 48 1.25 7.34 19.00
N LEU A 49 0.47 6.36 18.54
CA LEU A 49 0.88 5.38 17.56
C LEU A 49 1.32 6.04 16.24
N ARG A 50 2.50 5.68 15.77
CA ARG A 50 3.11 6.18 14.52
C ARG A 50 3.30 5.07 13.50
N LYS A 51 3.53 3.84 13.94
CA LYS A 51 3.74 2.68 13.08
C LYS A 51 2.81 1.55 13.49
N LEU A 52 2.05 1.02 12.53
CA LEU A 52 1.13 -0.09 12.73
C LEU A 52 1.30 -1.11 11.62
N SER A 53 1.65 -2.34 11.99
CA SER A 53 1.62 -3.52 11.12
C SER A 53 0.61 -4.52 11.69
N ILE A 54 -0.37 -4.90 10.86
CA ILE A 54 -1.37 -5.94 11.14
C ILE A 54 -1.54 -6.84 9.91
N GLU A 55 -0.43 -7.14 9.25
CA GLU A 55 -0.39 -7.98 8.07
C GLU A 55 -0.88 -9.40 8.38
N SER A 56 -1.41 -10.10 7.39
CA SER A 56 -1.79 -11.52 7.49
C SER A 56 -2.72 -11.79 8.69
N ASN A 57 -3.82 -11.04 8.74
CA ASN A 57 -4.86 -11.16 9.77
C ASN A 57 -6.23 -11.35 9.08
N ASN A 58 -7.32 -11.20 9.83
CA ASN A 58 -8.69 -11.38 9.35
C ASN A 58 -9.45 -10.04 9.28
N PHE A 59 -8.77 -8.93 8.97
CA PHE A 59 -9.45 -7.64 8.85
C PHE A 59 -10.26 -7.55 7.56
N GLU A 60 -11.54 -7.22 7.68
CA GLU A 60 -12.42 -6.90 6.55
C GLU A 60 -12.53 -5.38 6.29
N SER A 61 -12.11 -4.58 7.27
CA SER A 61 -12.12 -3.12 7.22
C SER A 61 -11.12 -2.52 8.20
N ILE A 62 -10.65 -1.31 7.89
CA ILE A 62 -9.75 -0.52 8.76
C ILE A 62 -10.48 0.61 9.51
N SER A 63 -11.79 0.76 9.29
CA SER A 63 -12.54 1.96 9.67
C SER A 63 -12.71 2.20 11.18
N GLN A 64 -13.04 1.17 11.95
CA GLN A 64 -13.04 1.25 13.42
C GLN A 64 -11.65 1.07 14.05
N PRO A 65 -10.84 0.07 13.66
CA PRO A 65 -9.64 -0.25 14.41
C PRO A 65 -8.46 0.71 14.17
N VAL A 66 -8.45 1.47 13.07
CA VAL A 66 -7.26 2.25 12.66
C VAL A 66 -7.49 3.76 12.64
N TYR A 67 -8.67 4.24 12.25
CA TYR A 67 -8.95 5.68 12.08
C TYR A 67 -8.75 6.56 13.33
N PRO A 68 -8.84 6.06 14.56
CA PRO A 68 -8.50 6.85 15.75
C PRO A 68 -7.00 7.19 15.90
N PHE A 69 -6.10 6.56 15.13
CA PHE A 69 -4.65 6.80 15.21
C PHE A 69 -4.22 8.01 14.37
N TYR A 70 -4.62 9.21 14.79
CA TYR A 70 -4.32 10.47 14.08
C TYR A 70 -2.81 10.71 13.82
N ASN A 71 -1.94 10.17 14.68
CA ASN A 71 -0.48 10.31 14.56
C ASN A 71 0.19 9.30 13.62
N LEU A 72 -0.57 8.38 13.03
CA LEU A 72 -0.03 7.29 12.24
C LEU A 72 0.70 7.81 11.00
N GLN A 73 1.89 7.27 10.78
CA GLN A 73 2.81 7.62 9.71
C GLN A 73 3.00 6.45 8.76
N GLU A 74 3.09 5.24 9.29
CA GLU A 74 3.29 4.00 8.54
C GLU A 74 2.17 3.01 8.92
N LEU A 75 1.45 2.53 7.91
CA LEU A 75 0.38 1.54 8.05
C LEU A 75 0.62 0.40 7.07
N SER A 76 0.69 -0.82 7.59
CA SER A 76 0.57 -2.02 6.78
C SER A 76 -0.62 -2.86 7.22
N VAL A 77 -1.48 -3.18 6.25
CA VAL A 77 -2.64 -4.06 6.39
C VAL A 77 -2.63 -5.14 5.33
N ALA A 78 -1.45 -5.42 4.75
CA ALA A 78 -1.30 -6.39 3.68
C ALA A 78 -1.84 -7.77 4.08
N GLN A 79 -2.24 -8.57 3.08
CA GLN A 79 -2.77 -9.92 3.31
C GLN A 79 -3.99 -9.94 4.26
N ASN A 80 -4.91 -9.01 4.08
CA ASN A 80 -6.22 -8.98 4.75
C ASN A 80 -7.34 -8.81 3.69
N ALA A 81 -8.53 -9.34 3.90
CA ALA A 81 -9.61 -9.24 2.90
C ALA A 81 -10.36 -7.89 2.98
N ILE A 82 -9.79 -6.80 2.44
CA ILE A 82 -10.32 -5.43 2.57
C ILE A 82 -10.80 -4.88 1.20
N PRO A 83 -11.87 -5.43 0.60
CA PRO A 83 -12.32 -5.04 -0.74
C PRO A 83 -12.87 -3.61 -0.82
N GLY A 84 -13.35 -3.06 0.31
CA GLY A 84 -14.00 -1.75 0.41
C GLY A 84 -13.05 -0.60 0.78
N ILE A 85 -11.77 -0.67 0.42
CA ILE A 85 -10.82 0.38 0.76
C ILE A 85 -11.17 1.71 0.07
N HIS A 86 -11.02 2.83 0.80
CA HIS A 86 -11.31 4.15 0.27
C HIS A 86 -10.24 5.15 0.71
N LEU A 87 -9.25 5.38 -0.17
CA LEU A 87 -8.08 6.21 0.15
C LEU A 87 -8.45 7.63 0.63
N PRO A 88 -9.43 8.35 0.05
CA PRO A 88 -9.80 9.67 0.56
C PRO A 88 -10.21 9.67 2.03
N THR A 89 -10.94 8.65 2.49
CA THR A 89 -11.31 8.50 3.91
C THR A 89 -10.08 8.21 4.75
N ILE A 90 -9.18 7.33 4.30
CA ILE A 90 -7.92 7.05 5.00
C ILE A 90 -7.12 8.33 5.19
N PHE A 91 -6.98 9.15 4.15
CA PHE A 91 -6.20 10.39 4.21
C PHE A 91 -6.85 11.46 5.09
N SER A 92 -8.19 11.51 5.12
CA SER A 92 -8.93 12.39 6.03
C SER A 92 -8.72 11.99 7.50
N LYS A 93 -8.68 10.68 7.78
CA LYS A 93 -8.54 10.15 9.15
C LYS A 93 -7.11 10.03 9.63
N LEU A 94 -6.16 9.80 8.72
CA LEU A 94 -4.74 9.59 8.97
C LEU A 94 -3.90 10.66 8.25
N PRO A 95 -4.02 11.94 8.63
CA PRO A 95 -3.43 13.05 7.87
C PRO A 95 -1.90 13.10 7.94
N ARG A 96 -1.26 12.25 8.75
CA ARG A 96 0.21 12.14 8.88
C ARG A 96 0.80 10.95 8.15
N LEU A 97 -0.03 10.15 7.48
CA LEU A 97 0.38 8.94 6.79
C LEU A 97 1.35 9.29 5.64
N ASN A 98 2.49 8.61 5.63
CA ASN A 98 3.53 8.74 4.61
C ASN A 98 3.83 7.40 3.91
N MET A 99 3.45 6.27 4.51
CA MET A 99 3.59 4.93 3.96
C MET A 99 2.32 4.13 4.19
N LEU A 100 1.82 3.52 3.12
CA LEU A 100 0.64 2.67 3.16
C LEU A 100 0.90 1.40 2.34
N ASN A 101 0.77 0.25 2.98
CA ASN A 101 0.81 -1.05 2.32
C ASN A 101 -0.54 -1.76 2.50
N ILE A 102 -1.22 -2.02 1.37
CA ILE A 102 -2.48 -2.75 1.27
C ILE A 102 -2.33 -3.83 0.19
N SER A 103 -1.15 -4.40 0.04
CA SER A 103 -0.91 -5.49 -0.92
C SER A 103 -1.68 -6.76 -0.54
N LEU A 104 -1.95 -7.64 -1.49
CA LEU A 104 -2.60 -8.94 -1.25
C LEU A 104 -3.94 -8.82 -0.49
N SER A 105 -4.73 -7.79 -0.77
CA SER A 105 -5.91 -7.45 0.05
C SER A 105 -7.25 -7.44 -0.71
N ALA A 106 -7.27 -8.03 -1.90
CA ALA A 106 -8.44 -8.11 -2.80
C ALA A 106 -9.06 -6.72 -3.11
N VAL A 107 -8.21 -5.68 -3.20
CA VAL A 107 -8.64 -4.33 -3.53
C VAL A 107 -8.96 -4.24 -5.02
N GLY A 108 -10.24 -4.05 -5.36
CA GLY A 108 -10.66 -3.80 -6.74
C GLY A 108 -10.71 -2.32 -7.11
N THR A 109 -11.01 -1.46 -6.14
CA THR A 109 -11.05 -0.01 -6.33
C THR A 109 -10.50 0.67 -5.09
N PHE A 110 -9.88 1.84 -5.24
CA PHE A 110 -9.33 2.58 -4.10
C PHE A 110 -9.93 3.98 -3.91
N GLY A 111 -11.10 4.21 -4.51
CA GLY A 111 -11.94 5.39 -4.34
C GLY A 111 -11.61 6.55 -5.28
N SER A 112 -12.62 7.20 -5.86
CA SER A 112 -12.44 8.36 -6.76
C SER A 112 -12.07 9.61 -5.96
N ALA A 113 -11.02 10.30 -6.42
CA ALA A 113 -10.41 11.39 -5.69
C ALA A 113 -10.78 12.77 -6.26
N ASN A 114 -12.09 13.05 -6.34
CA ASN A 114 -12.56 14.41 -6.60
C ASN A 114 -12.49 15.32 -5.35
N GLU A 115 -12.06 14.82 -4.19
CA GLU A 115 -12.25 15.54 -2.92
C GLU A 115 -10.96 15.87 -2.15
N VAL A 116 -9.84 15.14 -2.31
CA VAL A 116 -8.63 15.39 -1.50
C VAL A 116 -7.33 15.11 -2.27
N LYS A 117 -6.51 16.14 -2.47
CA LYS A 117 -5.10 15.98 -2.86
C LYS A 117 -4.27 15.64 -1.63
N GLN A 118 -3.56 14.52 -1.66
CA GLN A 118 -2.72 14.05 -0.57
C GLN A 118 -1.24 14.20 -0.95
N THR A 119 -0.51 15.08 -0.26
CA THR A 119 0.86 15.48 -0.62
C THR A 119 1.98 14.90 0.27
N ARG A 120 1.61 14.27 1.38
CA ARG A 120 2.47 13.62 2.37
C ARG A 120 2.74 12.15 2.07
N LEU A 121 1.81 11.42 1.47
CA LEU A 121 2.02 10.00 1.13
C LEU A 121 3.21 9.87 0.17
N LYS A 122 4.20 9.07 0.57
CA LYS A 122 5.46 8.84 -0.13
C LYS A 122 5.56 7.45 -0.71
N VAL A 123 5.05 6.47 0.02
CA VAL A 123 5.09 5.06 -0.37
C VAL A 123 3.68 4.50 -0.36
N LEU A 124 3.29 3.90 -1.48
CA LEU A 124 2.02 3.19 -1.63
C LEU A 124 2.29 1.84 -2.27
N ASP A 125 1.90 0.78 -1.58
CA ASP A 125 1.92 -0.58 -2.11
C ASP A 125 0.49 -1.10 -2.24
N LEU A 126 0.08 -1.33 -3.48
CA LEU A 126 -1.19 -1.94 -3.88
C LEU A 126 -0.93 -3.21 -4.71
N SER A 127 0.23 -3.83 -4.57
CA SER A 127 0.56 -5.04 -5.34
C SER A 127 -0.33 -6.23 -5.00
N ASN A 128 -0.49 -7.14 -5.96
CA ASN A 128 -1.26 -8.37 -5.82
C ASN A 128 -2.70 -8.12 -5.35
N ASN A 129 -3.35 -7.15 -5.98
CA ASN A 129 -4.77 -6.86 -5.78
C ASN A 129 -5.51 -7.12 -7.09
N THR A 130 -6.76 -6.67 -7.20
CA THR A 130 -7.58 -6.86 -8.41
C THR A 130 -7.86 -5.52 -9.10
N LEU A 131 -6.88 -4.62 -9.09
CA LEU A 131 -7.01 -3.30 -9.70
C LEU A 131 -7.09 -3.39 -11.22
N THR A 132 -7.91 -2.52 -11.81
CA THR A 132 -8.00 -2.31 -13.25
C THR A 132 -7.24 -1.06 -13.67
N ALA A 133 -7.03 -0.88 -14.97
CA ALA A 133 -6.35 0.29 -15.54
C ALA A 133 -7.04 1.62 -15.19
N GLU A 134 -8.37 1.62 -15.13
CA GLU A 134 -9.19 2.80 -14.81
C GLU A 134 -8.87 3.38 -13.43
N GLU A 135 -8.52 2.52 -12.46
CA GLU A 135 -8.15 2.97 -11.13
C GLU A 135 -6.87 3.81 -11.14
N LEU A 136 -5.95 3.58 -12.08
CA LEU A 136 -4.67 4.28 -12.14
C LEU A 136 -4.81 5.76 -12.46
N GLU A 137 -5.88 6.22 -13.11
CA GLU A 137 -6.11 7.67 -13.31
C GLU A 137 -6.23 8.45 -12.00
N LYS A 138 -6.60 7.78 -10.92
CA LYS A 138 -6.85 8.39 -9.62
C LYS A 138 -5.55 8.77 -8.90
N VAL A 139 -4.40 8.23 -9.32
CA VAL A 139 -3.08 8.52 -8.72
C VAL A 139 -2.65 9.98 -8.87
N LYS A 140 -3.26 10.74 -9.79
CA LYS A 140 -3.07 12.21 -9.92
C LYS A 140 -3.34 12.99 -8.63
N ASN A 141 -4.07 12.39 -7.69
CA ASN A 141 -4.36 12.97 -6.39
C ASN A 141 -3.31 12.65 -5.32
N LEU A 142 -2.26 11.93 -5.69
CA LEU A 142 -1.11 11.57 -4.86
C LEU A 142 0.19 12.24 -5.37
N PRO A 143 0.24 13.56 -5.61
CA PRO A 143 1.41 14.21 -6.22
C PRO A 143 2.67 14.16 -5.33
N GLY A 144 2.54 13.70 -4.09
CA GLY A 144 3.63 13.51 -3.14
C GLY A 144 4.38 12.19 -3.28
N LEU A 145 3.83 11.23 -4.03
CA LEU A 145 4.27 9.83 -4.07
C LEU A 145 5.67 9.70 -4.69
N GLU A 146 6.52 8.92 -4.04
CA GLU A 146 7.91 8.67 -4.43
C GLU A 146 8.15 7.20 -4.79
N LYS A 147 7.45 6.27 -4.14
CA LYS A 147 7.46 4.84 -4.46
C LYS A 147 6.04 4.33 -4.62
N PHE A 148 5.77 3.66 -5.73
CA PHE A 148 4.47 3.08 -6.04
C PHE A 148 4.62 1.65 -6.53
N ASN A 149 3.98 0.70 -5.85
CA ASN A 149 3.96 -0.70 -6.27
C ASN A 149 2.54 -1.12 -6.65
N ILE A 150 2.39 -1.61 -7.88
CA ILE A 150 1.14 -2.10 -8.46
C ILE A 150 1.32 -3.43 -9.21
N GLY A 151 2.46 -4.10 -9.02
CA GLY A 151 2.65 -5.44 -9.56
C GLY A 151 1.56 -6.42 -9.09
N GLY A 152 1.35 -7.51 -9.81
CA GLY A 152 0.40 -8.55 -9.39
C GLY A 152 -1.08 -8.20 -9.60
N ASN A 153 -1.39 -7.08 -10.27
CA ASN A 153 -2.75 -6.68 -10.59
C ASN A 153 -3.13 -7.08 -12.02
N HIS A 154 -4.43 -7.18 -12.29
CA HIS A 154 -4.97 -7.59 -13.59
C HIS A 154 -5.23 -6.39 -14.50
N PHE A 155 -4.18 -5.94 -15.18
CA PHE A 155 -4.29 -4.86 -16.16
C PHE A 155 -4.46 -5.42 -17.57
N ASP A 156 -5.70 -5.44 -18.08
CA ASP A 156 -5.96 -5.80 -19.49
C ASP A 156 -5.18 -4.90 -20.47
N HIS A 157 -5.02 -3.63 -20.08
CA HIS A 157 -4.23 -2.61 -20.76
C HIS A 157 -3.60 -1.72 -19.68
N PHE A 158 -2.40 -1.18 -19.91
CA PHE A 158 -1.78 -0.24 -18.98
C PHE A 158 -1.24 0.97 -19.74
N GLU A 159 -1.82 2.12 -19.45
CA GLU A 159 -1.35 3.39 -20.00
C GLU A 159 -0.33 3.99 -19.04
N ALA A 160 0.95 3.70 -19.27
CA ALA A 160 2.01 4.16 -18.38
C ALA A 160 2.05 5.68 -18.28
N ASP A 161 1.72 6.38 -19.37
CA ASP A 161 1.58 7.83 -19.41
C ASP A 161 0.60 8.37 -18.36
N VAL A 162 -0.48 7.64 -18.03
CA VAL A 162 -1.44 8.04 -16.99
C VAL A 162 -0.79 8.09 -15.61
N VAL A 163 0.04 7.10 -15.28
CA VAL A 163 0.72 7.05 -13.97
C VAL A 163 1.86 8.06 -13.94
N LEU A 164 2.69 8.05 -14.98
CA LEU A 164 3.98 8.74 -14.98
C LEU A 164 3.85 10.25 -15.17
N ASN A 165 2.89 10.71 -15.96
CA ASN A 165 2.64 12.15 -16.11
C ASN A 165 1.95 12.77 -14.88
N ASN A 166 1.28 11.96 -14.05
CA ASN A 166 0.51 12.44 -12.91
C ASN A 166 1.24 12.35 -11.57
N LEU A 167 2.44 11.73 -11.52
CA LEU A 167 3.23 11.55 -10.31
C LEU A 167 4.60 12.24 -10.44
N PRO A 168 4.68 13.58 -10.31
CA PRO A 168 5.90 14.34 -10.59
C PRO A 168 7.05 14.11 -9.61
N LYS A 169 6.83 13.39 -8.52
CA LYS A 169 7.85 13.04 -7.52
C LYS A 169 8.20 11.56 -7.52
N LEU A 170 7.61 10.77 -8.42
CA LEU A 170 7.82 9.34 -8.46
C LEU A 170 9.29 9.06 -8.79
N LYS A 171 9.93 8.25 -7.95
CA LYS A 171 11.29 7.78 -8.12
C LYS A 171 11.32 6.31 -8.48
N THR A 172 10.40 5.54 -7.91
CA THR A 172 10.33 4.09 -8.10
C THR A 172 8.90 3.68 -8.44
N LEU A 173 8.72 3.10 -9.63
CA LEU A 173 7.52 2.36 -10.00
C LEU A 173 7.85 0.87 -10.00
N GLU A 174 7.20 0.11 -9.14
CA GLU A 174 7.35 -1.34 -9.09
C GLU A 174 6.20 -2.00 -9.85
N LEU A 175 6.58 -2.76 -10.87
CA LEU A 175 5.68 -3.57 -11.68
C LEU A 175 6.22 -5.00 -11.61
N SER A 176 5.48 -5.87 -10.94
CA SER A 176 5.85 -7.28 -10.80
C SER A 176 4.67 -8.16 -11.24
N ASP A 177 4.57 -8.53 -12.53
CA ASP A 177 3.79 -9.72 -12.94
C ASP A 177 4.07 -10.20 -14.38
N SER A 178 3.72 -11.47 -14.57
CA SER A 178 3.82 -12.41 -15.69
C SER A 178 3.21 -11.95 -17.03
N GLU A 179 2.40 -10.89 -17.01
CA GLU A 179 1.59 -10.46 -18.16
C GLU A 179 2.19 -9.26 -18.92
N LEU A 180 3.23 -8.63 -18.39
CA LEU A 180 3.94 -7.56 -19.11
C LEU A 180 4.59 -8.15 -20.38
N THR A 181 4.21 -7.63 -21.55
CA THR A 181 4.88 -7.99 -22.81
C THR A 181 6.26 -7.33 -22.89
N CYS A 182 7.14 -7.86 -23.75
CA CYS A 182 8.49 -7.30 -23.94
C CYS A 182 8.44 -5.85 -24.44
N ASP A 183 7.55 -5.58 -25.40
CA ASP A 183 7.39 -4.25 -26.00
C ASP A 183 6.89 -3.25 -24.96
N PHE A 184 5.96 -3.69 -24.12
CA PHE A 184 5.42 -2.88 -23.04
C PHE A 184 6.48 -2.56 -21.99
N THR A 185 7.32 -3.53 -21.62
CA THR A 185 8.44 -3.33 -20.70
C THR A 185 9.44 -2.30 -21.25
N LYS A 186 9.84 -2.45 -22.53
CA LYS A 186 10.73 -1.48 -23.21
C LYS A 186 10.12 -0.07 -23.28
N TYR A 187 8.80 0.03 -23.52
CA TYR A 187 8.08 1.30 -23.55
C TYR A 187 8.14 2.01 -22.20
N ILE A 188 7.83 1.32 -21.10
CA ILE A 188 7.88 1.94 -19.75
C ILE A 188 9.32 2.31 -19.38
N GLU A 189 10.31 1.45 -19.64
CA GLU A 189 11.73 1.77 -19.39
C GLU A 189 12.20 3.00 -20.19
N GLY A 190 11.73 3.14 -21.44
CA GLY A 190 11.99 4.32 -22.27
C GLY A 190 11.38 5.59 -21.67
N LEU A 191 10.12 5.54 -21.26
CA LEU A 191 9.45 6.66 -20.59
C LEU A 191 10.11 7.01 -19.25
N ALA A 192 10.56 6.01 -18.49
CA ALA A 192 11.31 6.16 -17.25
C ALA A 192 12.56 6.99 -17.42
N LYS A 193 13.31 6.67 -18.45
CA LYS A 193 14.51 7.40 -18.78
C LYS A 193 14.21 8.85 -19.18
N GLN A 194 13.14 9.09 -19.94
CA GLN A 194 12.75 10.44 -20.36
C GLN A 194 12.30 11.32 -19.18
N LEU A 195 11.55 10.74 -18.26
CA LEU A 195 10.94 11.44 -17.13
C LEU A 195 11.78 11.34 -15.83
N HIS A 196 12.98 10.77 -15.92
CA HIS A 196 13.97 10.68 -14.82
C HIS A 196 13.48 9.90 -13.59
N PHE A 197 12.74 8.80 -13.79
CA PHE A 197 12.37 7.86 -12.73
C PHE A 197 13.00 6.48 -12.96
N THR A 198 13.07 5.68 -11.90
CA THR A 198 13.47 4.27 -11.94
C THR A 198 12.21 3.41 -12.00
N VAL A 199 12.18 2.48 -12.93
CA VAL A 199 11.18 1.41 -12.93
C VAL A 199 11.89 0.17 -12.47
N GLU A 200 11.44 -0.37 -11.36
CA GLU A 200 11.84 -1.70 -10.93
C GLU A 200 10.79 -2.65 -11.49
N THR A 201 11.02 -3.08 -12.73
CA THR A 201 10.31 -4.21 -13.27
C THR A 201 10.94 -5.45 -12.63
N TYR A 202 10.21 -6.16 -11.77
CA TYR A 202 10.70 -7.41 -11.18
C TYR A 202 10.52 -8.54 -12.21
N VAL A 203 11.25 -8.39 -13.31
CA VAL A 203 11.31 -9.28 -14.46
C VAL A 203 12.24 -10.45 -14.16
N TYR A 204 11.95 -11.17 -13.08
CA TYR A 204 12.81 -12.24 -12.58
C TYR A 204 12.24 -13.63 -12.84
N THR A 205 11.27 -13.78 -13.74
CA THR A 205 10.89 -15.11 -14.22
C THR A 205 11.81 -15.55 -15.35
N ASP A 206 12.32 -16.78 -15.29
CA ASP A 206 13.06 -17.38 -16.40
C ASP A 206 12.24 -17.40 -17.70
N GLN A 207 10.91 -17.44 -17.57
CA GLN A 207 9.97 -17.26 -18.68
C GLN A 207 10.10 -15.90 -19.37
N PHE A 208 10.21 -14.80 -18.63
CA PHE A 208 10.39 -13.50 -19.27
C PHE A 208 11.77 -13.38 -19.92
N LYS A 209 12.83 -13.85 -19.25
CA LYS A 209 14.18 -13.86 -19.85
C LYS A 209 14.23 -14.69 -21.12
N GLN A 210 13.50 -15.82 -21.20
CA GLN A 210 13.34 -16.58 -22.44
C GLN A 210 12.50 -15.84 -23.49
N LYS A 211 11.42 -15.17 -23.08
CA LYS A 211 10.48 -14.47 -23.97
C LYS A 211 11.08 -13.19 -24.57
N CYS A 212 11.89 -12.46 -23.80
CA CYS A 212 12.39 -11.13 -24.16
C CYS A 212 13.92 -11.07 -24.32
N GLY A 213 14.66 -12.09 -23.87
CA GLY A 213 16.12 -12.18 -23.96
C GLY A 213 16.65 -12.79 -25.27
N GLY A 214 15.81 -12.92 -26.29
CA GLY A 214 16.19 -13.43 -27.61
C GLY A 214 15.85 -12.47 -28.73
N GLN A 215 16.63 -11.41 -28.90
CA GLN A 215 17.03 -10.76 -30.17
C GLN A 215 17.77 -9.46 -29.85
N THR A 216 19.09 -9.60 -29.65
CA THR A 216 20.04 -8.53 -29.94
C THR A 216 20.68 -8.89 -31.28
N ASP A 217 20.31 -8.17 -32.33
CA ASP A 217 21.21 -7.99 -33.48
C ASP A 217 22.33 -7.02 -33.09
#